data_AF-A0AAU8ANJ2-F1
#
_entry.id   AF-A0AAU8ANJ2-F1
#
_cell.length_a   1.000
_cell.length_b   1.000
_cell.length_c   1.000
_cell.angle_alpha   90.00
_cell.angle_beta   90.00
_cell.angle_gamma   90.00
#
_symmetry.space_group_name_H-M   'P 1'
#
loop_
_entity.id
_entity.type
_entity.pdbx_description
1 polymer ?
#
loop_
_entity_poly.entity_id
_entity_poly.type
_entity_poly.pdbx_seq_one_letter_code
_entity_poly.pdbx_strand_id
1 'polypeptide(L)'
;MVISIRFIVTEREMRPRYLCRSSKNSRAPDGGEKAPPTEPEKAKGAVTQLRGSCRAPAAGFFFRARPGRGRHLLGMRHKASRLEVKIRNRANTASIVAAAAYCAGGRYRCDRTERVKNYSRRRDVVSIESIKMPHDPERIWNLASDAEKHPRARLAREILVSLPHELPLETQRVLIRGFCLWLHDRYGISSMAAIHHPLAHGIDDEVVADMIPQTEGRKKPVKPRKDERGNALNQHVHILCPTRVWDEETQRFGRKIRDLDDVKTGPECVRQIREEWQRRVNRHLEKAGVAARVDLRSYEAAAAAGDAPEGLTAQPKLGPRNAARGRRREQETGRDDTFLGQARARTRAANDELWKSWLILRDAEREKARLEKSQRITRETEAARRAEAAEAEAKVDTARTATARA
;
A
#
# COMPACT_ATOMS: atom_id res chain seq x y z
N MET A 1 -18.53 19.14 67.21
CA MET A 1 -17.67 18.91 68.40
C MET A 1 -17.79 17.44 68.72
N VAL A 2 -16.78 16.56 68.73
CA VAL A 2 -15.37 16.61 69.16
C VAL A 2 -14.62 15.60 68.26
N ILE A 3 -13.79 16.04 67.31
CA ILE A 3 -12.30 15.99 67.31
C ILE A 3 -11.70 14.79 68.04
N SER A 4 -11.08 13.86 67.30
CA SER A 4 -9.97 13.08 67.84
C SER A 4 -8.86 12.95 66.79
N ILE A 5 -7.73 13.54 67.16
CA ILE A 5 -6.47 13.67 66.42
C ILE A 5 -5.56 12.52 66.84
N ARG A 6 -4.87 11.88 65.89
CA ARG A 6 -3.58 11.21 66.16
C ARG A 6 -2.59 11.51 65.04
N PHE A 7 -1.58 12.29 65.40
CA PHE A 7 -0.32 12.48 64.68
C PHE A 7 0.63 11.32 65.00
N ILE A 8 1.34 10.82 64.00
CA ILE A 8 2.72 10.31 64.15
C ILE A 8 3.54 10.88 62.99
N VAL A 9 4.57 11.64 63.35
CA VAL A 9 5.69 12.15 62.54
C VAL A 9 6.81 11.09 62.65
N THR A 10 7.50 10.70 61.58
CA THR A 10 8.88 11.10 61.19
C THR A 10 9.24 10.22 59.96
N GLU A 11 10.16 10.52 59.03
CA GLU A 11 11.14 11.56 58.81
C GLU A 11 11.49 11.57 57.31
N ARG A 12 11.84 12.76 56.81
CA ARG A 12 12.45 12.98 55.49
C ARG A 12 13.85 12.39 55.48
N GLU A 13 14.31 11.90 54.33
CA GLU A 13 15.68 12.21 53.91
C GLU A 13 15.83 12.37 52.40
N MET A 14 16.68 13.34 52.06
CA MET A 14 16.88 13.95 50.75
C MET A 14 17.83 13.15 49.87
N ARG A 15 17.69 13.36 48.55
CA ARG A 15 18.62 12.97 47.48
C ARG A 15 20.04 13.52 47.73
N PRO A 16 21.05 13.01 46.99
CA PRO A 16 21.61 13.90 45.96
C PRO A 16 22.01 13.23 44.63
N ARG A 17 22.36 14.13 43.71
CA ARG A 17 22.66 13.99 42.28
C ARG A 17 24.09 13.48 42.01
N TYR A 18 24.24 12.91 40.82
CA TYR A 18 25.41 12.87 39.92
C TYR A 18 26.72 13.50 40.37
N LEU A 19 27.83 12.75 40.24
CA LEU A 19 29.14 13.29 39.88
C LEU A 19 29.95 12.25 39.08
N CYS A 20 30.37 12.68 37.90
CA CYS A 20 31.38 12.08 37.04
C CYS A 20 32.76 12.44 37.61
N ARG A 21 33.70 11.49 37.69
CA ARG A 21 35.14 11.78 37.56
C ARG A 21 35.96 10.54 37.23
N SER A 22 36.85 10.77 36.26
CA SER A 22 37.98 9.97 35.81
C SER A 22 39.07 9.82 36.87
N SER A 23 39.81 8.71 36.85
CA SER A 23 41.25 8.73 37.12
C SER A 23 41.97 7.60 36.38
N LYS A 24 43.12 7.97 35.83
CA LYS A 24 44.04 7.19 34.99
C LYS A 24 45.04 6.38 35.84
N ASN A 25 45.73 5.48 35.14
CA ASN A 25 47.07 4.90 35.39
C ASN A 25 47.14 3.82 36.48
N SER A 26 47.87 2.70 36.33
CA SER A 26 49.10 2.45 35.56
C SER A 26 49.45 0.95 35.46
N ARG A 27 50.32 0.62 34.48
CA ARG A 27 51.24 -0.53 34.35
C ARG A 27 50.74 -1.85 33.72
N ALA A 28 51.14 -2.02 32.46
CA ALA A 28 51.58 -3.28 31.84
C ALA A 28 53.02 -3.64 32.34
N PRO A 29 53.66 -4.77 31.98
CA PRO A 29 53.27 -5.81 31.01
C PRO A 29 53.41 -7.27 31.54
N ASP A 30 52.81 -8.25 30.88
CA ASP A 30 53.58 -9.36 30.27
C ASP A 30 52.69 -10.27 29.41
N GLY A 31 53.33 -10.93 28.45
CA GLY A 31 52.71 -11.68 27.35
C GLY A 31 51.96 -12.95 27.75
N GLY A 32 51.00 -13.33 26.90
CA GLY A 32 50.27 -14.59 27.00
C GLY A 32 49.05 -14.59 26.10
N GLU A 33 49.23 -15.04 24.86
CA GLU A 33 48.13 -15.40 23.96
C GLU A 33 47.27 -16.49 24.61
N LYS A 34 46.05 -16.12 25.04
CA LYS A 34 45.00 -17.09 25.41
C LYS A 34 43.69 -16.68 24.76
N ALA A 35 43.17 -17.59 23.94
CA ALA A 35 41.86 -17.52 23.31
C ALA A 35 40.74 -17.37 24.37
N PRO A 36 39.72 -16.52 24.12
CA PRO A 36 38.60 -16.38 25.05
C PRO A 36 37.57 -17.51 24.89
N PRO A 37 36.83 -17.84 25.97
CA PRO A 37 35.93 -18.98 26.05
C PRO A 37 34.60 -18.72 25.33
N THR A 38 34.02 -19.79 24.80
CA THR A 38 32.68 -19.83 24.21
C THR A 38 31.59 -19.76 25.28
N GLU A 39 30.70 -18.78 25.19
CA GLU A 39 29.42 -18.73 25.92
C GLU A 39 28.22 -18.94 24.97
N PRO A 40 27.07 -19.43 25.50
CA PRO A 40 26.10 -20.20 24.73
C PRO A 40 25.10 -19.36 23.95
N GLU A 41 24.75 -19.88 22.78
CA GLU A 41 23.81 -19.33 21.81
C GLU A 41 22.35 -19.50 22.27
N LYS A 42 21.58 -18.39 22.38
CA LYS A 42 20.11 -18.43 22.45
C LYS A 42 19.46 -17.38 21.52
N ALA A 43 19.06 -17.89 20.36
CA ALA A 43 17.91 -17.56 19.52
C ALA A 43 17.41 -16.10 19.47
N LYS A 44 17.90 -15.36 18.46
CA LYS A 44 17.18 -14.21 17.89
C LYS A 44 16.38 -14.68 16.67
N GLY A 45 15.06 -14.56 16.75
CA GLY A 45 14.16 -14.80 15.61
C GLY A 45 14.48 -13.84 14.46
N ALA A 46 15.20 -14.36 13.47
CA ALA A 46 15.45 -13.70 12.21
C ALA A 46 14.24 -13.89 11.29
N VAL A 47 13.59 -12.79 10.92
CA VAL A 47 12.77 -12.75 9.70
C VAL A 47 13.77 -12.69 8.56
N THR A 48 14.08 -13.86 8.01
CA THR A 48 14.88 -13.97 6.79
C THR A 48 14.06 -13.42 5.64
N GLN A 49 14.40 -12.21 5.20
CA GLN A 49 14.15 -11.82 3.81
C GLN A 49 14.89 -12.84 2.94
N LEU A 50 14.22 -13.53 2.02
CA LEU A 50 14.77 -13.90 0.71
C LEU A 50 13.74 -14.61 -0.18
N ARG A 51 13.64 -14.05 -1.39
CA ARG A 51 13.50 -14.63 -2.74
C ARG A 51 13.23 -16.14 -2.84
N GLY A 52 12.26 -16.47 -3.68
CA GLY A 52 12.04 -17.83 -4.19
C GLY A 52 10.73 -17.93 -4.97
N SER A 53 10.85 -18.12 -6.28
CA SER A 53 9.82 -18.19 -7.30
C SER A 53 8.85 -19.36 -7.17
N CYS A 54 7.64 -19.23 -7.74
CA CYS A 54 7.00 -20.25 -8.59
C CYS A 54 5.93 -19.61 -9.50
N ARG A 55 5.74 -20.23 -10.67
CA ARG A 55 5.21 -19.67 -11.93
C ARG A 55 3.68 -19.54 -12.00
N ALA A 56 3.31 -18.60 -12.90
CA ALA A 56 2.06 -18.32 -13.63
C ALA A 56 1.08 -19.51 -13.87
N PRO A 57 -0.24 -19.27 -14.05
CA PRO A 57 -0.73 -18.48 -15.19
C PRO A 57 -1.81 -17.44 -14.82
N ALA A 58 -1.71 -16.25 -15.39
CA ALA A 58 -2.87 -15.41 -15.63
C ALA A 58 -2.79 -14.87 -17.06
N ALA A 59 -3.83 -15.20 -17.82
CA ALA A 59 -4.02 -14.93 -19.23
C ALA A 59 -3.68 -13.49 -19.63
N GLY A 60 -3.17 -13.36 -20.85
CA GLY A 60 -2.67 -12.13 -21.43
C GLY A 60 -3.65 -10.97 -21.37
N PHE A 61 -3.25 -9.90 -20.68
CA PHE A 61 -3.82 -8.57 -20.85
C PHE A 61 -3.26 -7.94 -22.12
N PHE A 62 -3.71 -8.40 -23.28
CA PHE A 62 -3.54 -7.64 -24.52
C PHE A 62 -4.60 -6.53 -24.53
N PHE A 63 -4.23 -5.36 -24.00
CA PHE A 63 -4.91 -4.13 -24.38
C PHE A 63 -4.73 -3.98 -25.89
N ARG A 64 -5.84 -4.03 -26.63
CA ARG A 64 -5.90 -3.60 -28.03
C ARG A 64 -5.71 -2.09 -28.04
N ALA A 65 -4.46 -1.64 -27.88
CA ALA A 65 -4.10 -0.24 -28.01
C ALA A 65 -4.40 0.17 -29.45
N ARG A 66 -5.38 1.06 -29.65
CA ARG A 66 -5.54 1.76 -30.91
C ARG A 66 -4.22 2.54 -31.16
N PRO A 67 -3.61 2.42 -32.35
CA PRO A 67 -2.43 3.21 -32.67
C PRO A 67 -2.89 4.66 -32.88
N GLY A 68 -2.55 5.54 -31.95
CA GLY A 68 -2.95 6.94 -32.04
C GLY A 68 -2.66 7.75 -30.79
N ARG A 69 -1.60 8.55 -30.87
CA ARG A 69 -1.16 9.64 -29.97
C ARG A 69 -0.56 9.19 -28.64
N GLY A 70 0.73 9.48 -28.50
CA GLY A 70 1.52 9.27 -27.28
C GLY A 70 0.80 9.82 -26.05
N ARG A 71 0.38 8.92 -25.17
CA ARG A 71 0.09 9.22 -23.78
C ARG A 71 1.14 8.50 -22.96
N HIS A 72 1.92 9.27 -22.20
CA HIS A 72 2.88 8.78 -21.22
C HIS A 72 2.30 7.60 -20.42
N LEU A 73 2.87 6.41 -20.62
CA LEU A 73 2.52 5.18 -19.86
C LEU A 73 2.90 5.28 -18.38
N LEU A 74 3.73 6.26 -17.99
CA LEU A 74 3.89 6.72 -16.60
C LEU A 74 2.54 7.10 -15.92
N GLY A 75 1.48 7.34 -16.72
CA GLY A 75 0.12 7.54 -16.24
C GLY A 75 -0.72 6.27 -16.02
N MET A 76 -0.18 5.07 -16.23
CA MET A 76 -0.93 3.81 -16.02
C MET A 76 -0.87 3.31 -14.58
N ARG A 77 0.13 3.68 -13.77
CA ARG A 77 0.14 3.29 -12.35
C ARG A 77 -0.56 4.33 -11.50
N HIS A 78 -1.61 3.91 -10.83
CA HIS A 78 -2.42 4.74 -9.96
C HIS A 78 -1.64 5.13 -8.70
N LYS A 79 -1.73 6.39 -8.26
CA LYS A 79 -1.10 6.88 -7.01
C LYS A 79 -1.63 6.19 -5.75
N ALA A 80 -2.80 5.56 -5.85
CA ALA A 80 -3.41 4.74 -4.80
C ALA A 80 -2.77 3.33 -4.64
N SER A 81 -1.56 3.13 -5.16
CA SER A 81 -0.79 1.89 -5.09
C SER A 81 -0.11 1.64 -3.74
N ARG A 82 -0.83 1.90 -2.63
CA ARG A 82 -0.33 1.70 -1.27
C ARG A 82 -1.32 0.90 -0.45
N LEU A 83 -0.83 -0.22 0.08
CA LEU A 83 -1.45 -1.01 1.13
C LEU A 83 -0.38 -1.38 2.16
N GLU A 84 -0.58 -0.98 3.41
CA GLU A 84 0.31 -1.24 4.53
C GLU A 84 -0.46 -1.96 5.63
N VAL A 85 0.01 -3.13 6.06
CA VAL A 85 -0.53 -3.84 7.22
C VAL A 85 0.37 -3.54 8.41
N LYS A 86 -0.20 -2.96 9.47
CA LYS A 86 0.51 -2.64 10.72
C LYS A 86 -0.07 -3.45 11.87
N ILE A 87 0.80 -3.94 12.73
CA ILE A 87 0.38 -4.55 13.99
C ILE A 87 0.29 -3.47 15.05
N ARG A 88 -0.89 -3.30 15.65
CA ARG A 88 -1.08 -2.47 16.85
C ARG A 88 -0.96 -3.39 18.06
N ASN A 89 0.13 -3.23 18.80
CA ASN A 89 0.41 -3.99 20.02
C ASN A 89 0.46 -3.05 21.22
N ARG A 90 0.34 -3.60 22.43
CA ARG A 90 0.35 -2.82 23.67
C ARG A 90 1.58 -1.92 23.86
N ALA A 91 2.73 -2.27 23.27
CA ALA A 91 3.97 -1.50 23.40
C ALA A 91 4.06 -0.32 22.41
N ASN A 92 3.42 -0.42 21.24
CA ASN A 92 3.52 0.57 20.16
C ASN A 92 2.28 1.44 20.00
N THR A 93 1.25 1.24 20.82
CA THR A 93 0.04 2.06 20.85
C THR A 93 -0.30 2.44 22.29
N ALA A 94 -0.75 3.68 22.50
CA ALA A 94 -1.20 4.13 23.82
C ALA A 94 -2.37 3.25 24.32
N SER A 95 -3.35 3.00 23.45
CA SER A 95 -4.35 1.95 23.58
C SER A 95 -4.97 1.67 22.21
N ILE A 96 -5.61 0.52 22.02
CA ILE A 96 -6.34 0.26 20.78
C ILE A 96 -7.59 1.14 20.67
N VAL A 97 -8.23 1.45 21.81
CA VAL A 97 -9.35 2.42 21.90
C VAL A 97 -8.92 3.82 21.45
N ALA A 98 -7.70 4.26 21.80
CA ALA A 98 -7.14 5.52 21.33
C ALA A 98 -6.96 5.53 19.80
N ALA A 99 -6.48 4.42 19.23
CA ALA A 99 -6.33 4.28 17.79
C ALA A 99 -7.70 4.27 17.09
N ALA A 100 -8.69 3.60 17.67
CA ALA A 100 -10.06 3.61 17.15
C ALA A 100 -10.69 5.01 17.21
N ALA A 101 -10.52 5.73 18.33
CA ALA A 101 -10.97 7.12 18.47
C ALA A 101 -10.33 8.01 17.41
N TYR A 102 -9.02 7.84 17.16
CA TYR A 102 -8.31 8.58 16.13
C TYR A 102 -8.88 8.28 14.73
N CYS A 103 -9.11 7.01 14.41
CA CYS A 103 -9.66 6.59 13.11
C CYS A 103 -11.09 7.14 12.91
N ALA A 104 -11.92 7.07 13.94
CA ALA A 104 -13.31 7.51 13.89
C ALA A 104 -13.50 9.02 14.10
N GLY A 105 -12.46 9.78 14.44
CA GLY A 105 -12.64 11.17 14.88
C GLY A 105 -13.53 11.27 16.14
N GLY A 106 -13.54 10.22 16.97
CA GLY A 106 -14.44 10.10 18.13
C GLY A 106 -13.80 10.59 19.43
N ARG A 107 -14.61 10.63 20.50
CA ARG A 107 -14.16 10.81 21.88
C ARG A 107 -14.43 9.53 22.65
N TYR A 108 -13.40 8.71 22.89
CA TYR A 108 -13.55 7.40 23.55
C TYR A 108 -12.77 7.30 24.86
N ARG A 109 -13.34 6.62 25.86
CA ARG A 109 -12.66 6.25 27.10
C ARG A 109 -12.08 4.84 26.98
N CYS A 110 -10.81 4.68 27.35
CA CYS A 110 -10.18 3.37 27.44
C CYS A 110 -10.23 2.87 28.89
N ASP A 111 -11.01 1.82 29.17
CA ASP A 111 -11.24 1.33 30.53
C ASP A 111 -9.94 0.92 31.22
N ARG A 112 -9.07 0.20 30.51
CA ARG A 112 -7.79 -0.27 31.05
C ARG A 112 -6.84 0.85 31.49
N THR A 113 -6.85 1.99 30.79
CA THR A 113 -5.94 3.11 31.11
C THR A 113 -6.65 4.24 31.82
N GLU A 114 -7.98 4.17 31.91
CA GLU A 114 -8.91 5.19 32.39
C GLU A 114 -8.79 6.56 31.68
N ARG A 115 -8.04 6.61 30.57
CA ARG A 115 -7.81 7.84 29.81
C ARG A 115 -8.83 7.99 28.69
N VAL A 116 -9.33 9.20 28.54
CA VAL A 116 -10.14 9.63 27.40
C VAL A 116 -9.23 10.18 26.30
N LYS A 117 -9.52 9.81 25.05
CA LYS A 117 -8.92 10.40 23.86
C LYS A 117 -10.00 11.09 23.05
N ASN A 118 -9.79 12.37 22.78
CA ASN A 118 -10.76 13.21 22.10
C ASN A 118 -10.22 13.68 20.74
N TYR A 119 -10.77 13.11 19.67
CA TYR A 119 -10.50 13.47 18.29
C TYR A 119 -11.73 14.05 17.56
N SER A 120 -12.77 14.46 18.31
CA SER A 120 -14.02 15.08 17.78
C SER A 120 -13.81 16.36 16.97
N ARG A 121 -12.62 16.96 17.05
CA ARG A 121 -12.22 18.12 16.25
C ARG A 121 -11.70 17.76 14.86
N ARG A 122 -11.49 16.47 14.56
CA ARG A 122 -11.14 16.06 13.20
C ARG A 122 -12.28 16.38 12.25
N ARG A 123 -11.91 16.85 11.06
CA ARG A 123 -12.85 17.15 9.98
C ARG A 123 -12.57 16.30 8.75
N ASP A 124 -11.48 15.54 8.76
CA ASP A 124 -11.06 14.71 7.64
C ASP A 124 -11.67 13.31 7.63
N VAL A 125 -12.51 12.93 8.61
CA VAL A 125 -13.19 11.64 8.64
C VAL A 125 -14.56 11.75 7.97
N VAL A 126 -14.76 11.07 6.84
CA VAL A 126 -15.97 11.21 6.00
C VAL A 126 -16.89 9.99 6.02
N SER A 127 -16.42 8.85 6.52
CA SER A 127 -17.24 7.64 6.67
C SER A 127 -16.62 6.73 7.71
N ILE A 128 -17.47 6.10 8.53
CA ILE A 128 -17.09 5.10 9.52
C ILE A 128 -18.10 3.96 9.42
N GLU A 129 -17.61 2.73 9.39
CA GLU A 129 -18.44 1.54 9.31
C GLU A 129 -17.84 0.41 10.15
N SER A 130 -18.68 -0.27 10.93
CA SER A 130 -18.36 -1.54 11.58
C SER A 130 -18.88 -2.67 10.70
N ILE A 131 -18.04 -3.66 10.40
CA ILE A 131 -18.38 -4.81 9.56
C ILE A 131 -18.23 -6.07 10.40
N LYS A 132 -19.33 -6.83 10.51
CA LYS A 132 -19.40 -8.10 11.27
C LYS A 132 -19.02 -7.91 12.75
N MET A 133 -19.43 -6.76 13.29
CA MET A 133 -19.36 -6.41 14.71
C MET A 133 -20.32 -5.25 14.99
N PRO A 134 -20.75 -5.04 16.24
CA PRO A 134 -21.61 -3.93 16.62
C PRO A 134 -21.10 -2.54 16.21
N HIS A 135 -22.04 -1.64 15.93
CA HIS A 135 -21.79 -0.22 15.60
C HIS A 135 -21.53 0.63 16.86
N ASP A 136 -20.70 0.12 17.77
CA ASP A 136 -20.28 0.81 18.99
C ASP A 136 -18.75 0.68 19.14
N PRO A 137 -17.96 1.53 18.46
CA PRO A 137 -16.52 1.44 18.48
C PRO A 137 -15.91 1.54 19.89
N GLU A 138 -16.46 2.39 20.76
CA GLU A 138 -15.91 2.56 22.11
C GLU A 138 -16.00 1.25 22.90
N ARG A 139 -17.19 0.64 22.94
CA ARG A 139 -17.38 -0.65 23.60
C ARG A 139 -16.57 -1.76 22.96
N ILE A 140 -16.62 -1.88 21.63
CA ILE A 140 -15.97 -2.97 20.91
C ILE A 140 -14.46 -2.95 21.07
N TRP A 141 -13.83 -1.78 20.99
CA TRP A 141 -12.38 -1.69 21.15
C TRP A 141 -11.92 -1.82 22.59
N ASN A 142 -12.78 -1.55 23.58
CA ASN A 142 -12.54 -1.94 24.97
C ASN A 142 -12.60 -3.47 25.15
N LEU A 143 -13.61 -4.14 24.57
CA LEU A 143 -13.71 -5.61 24.57
C LEU A 143 -12.50 -6.27 23.88
N ALA A 144 -12.06 -5.73 22.74
CA ALA A 144 -10.87 -6.22 22.03
C ALA A 144 -9.59 -6.04 22.86
N SER A 145 -9.47 -4.91 23.57
CA SER A 145 -8.37 -4.66 24.50
C SER A 145 -8.39 -5.62 25.68
N ASP A 146 -9.56 -5.96 26.21
CA ASP A 146 -9.70 -6.83 27.37
C ASP A 146 -9.38 -8.30 27.04
N ALA A 147 -9.78 -8.77 25.86
CA ALA A 147 -9.54 -10.16 25.42
C ALA A 147 -8.04 -10.53 25.27
N GLU A 148 -7.14 -9.55 25.28
CA GLU A 148 -5.70 -9.73 25.07
C GLU A 148 -4.90 -9.46 26.36
N LYS A 149 -4.75 -10.45 27.24
CA LYS A 149 -4.20 -10.24 28.60
C LYS A 149 -2.70 -9.98 28.68
N HIS A 150 -1.90 -10.44 27.70
CA HIS A 150 -0.44 -10.35 27.78
C HIS A 150 0.06 -8.89 27.59
N PRO A 151 1.07 -8.41 28.35
CA PRO A 151 1.61 -7.05 28.25
C PRO A 151 2.17 -6.66 26.87
N ARG A 152 2.60 -7.65 26.06
CA ARG A 152 3.05 -7.47 24.68
C ARG A 152 2.02 -7.92 23.63
N ALA A 153 0.76 -8.07 24.02
CA ALA A 153 -0.25 -8.61 23.11
C ALA A 153 -0.43 -7.73 21.86
N ARG A 154 -0.63 -8.41 20.73
CA ARG A 154 -1.15 -7.82 19.48
C ARG A 154 -2.65 -7.60 19.71
N LEU A 155 -3.09 -6.34 19.65
CA LEU A 155 -4.47 -5.93 19.92
C LEU A 155 -5.30 -5.85 18.64
N ALA A 156 -4.67 -5.42 17.55
CA ALA A 156 -5.32 -5.31 16.25
C ALA A 156 -4.28 -5.34 15.12
N ARG A 157 -4.76 -5.62 13.92
CA ARG A 157 -4.08 -5.29 12.66
C ARG A 157 -4.76 -4.08 12.05
N GLU A 158 -3.98 -3.13 11.58
CA GLU A 158 -4.45 -1.97 10.84
C GLU A 158 -4.04 -2.14 9.38
N ILE A 159 -5.02 -2.29 8.51
CA ILE A 159 -4.82 -2.25 7.06
C ILE A 159 -5.05 -0.81 6.63
N LEU A 160 -3.97 -0.11 6.28
CA LEU A 160 -3.99 1.26 5.79
C LEU A 160 -3.87 1.24 4.27
N VAL A 161 -4.87 1.76 3.58
CA VAL A 161 -4.93 1.70 2.12
C VAL A 161 -5.22 3.05 1.52
N SER A 162 -4.51 3.41 0.45
CA SER A 162 -4.85 4.60 -0.33
C SER A 162 -6.06 4.33 -1.22
N LEU A 163 -6.94 5.32 -1.33
CA LEU A 163 -8.14 5.25 -2.16
C LEU A 163 -7.95 6.09 -3.43
N PRO A 164 -8.45 5.63 -4.59
CA PRO A 164 -8.52 6.47 -5.77
C PRO A 164 -9.50 7.63 -5.58
N HIS A 165 -8.99 8.85 -5.71
CA HIS A 165 -9.79 10.08 -5.64
C HIS A 165 -10.79 10.22 -6.80
N GLU A 166 -10.63 9.45 -7.87
CA GLU A 166 -11.54 9.35 -9.02
C GLU A 166 -12.80 8.54 -8.72
N LEU A 167 -12.84 7.81 -7.60
CA LEU A 167 -14.01 7.04 -7.21
C LEU A 167 -14.87 7.89 -6.26
N PRO A 168 -16.18 8.06 -6.53
CA PRO A 168 -17.10 8.74 -5.61
C PRO A 168 -17.15 8.04 -4.25
N LEU A 169 -17.46 8.79 -3.18
CA LEU A 169 -17.43 8.27 -1.80
C LEU A 169 -18.29 7.01 -1.66
N GLU A 170 -19.50 6.99 -2.22
CA GLU A 170 -20.38 5.81 -2.14
C GLU A 170 -19.76 4.58 -2.82
N THR A 171 -19.07 4.77 -3.94
CA THR A 171 -18.33 3.67 -4.60
C THR A 171 -17.18 3.18 -3.72
N GLN A 172 -16.49 4.10 -3.04
CA GLN A 172 -15.42 3.74 -2.10
C GLN A 172 -15.98 2.98 -0.88
N ARG A 173 -17.12 3.39 -0.34
CA ARG A 173 -17.81 2.68 0.77
C ARG A 173 -18.16 1.25 0.36
N VAL A 174 -18.79 1.07 -0.81
CA VAL A 174 -19.12 -0.26 -1.35
C VAL A 174 -17.86 -1.11 -1.54
N LEU A 175 -16.80 -0.54 -2.13
CA LEU A 175 -15.51 -1.20 -2.32
C LEU A 175 -14.93 -1.68 -0.97
N ILE A 176 -14.89 -0.80 0.03
CA ILE A 176 -14.31 -1.08 1.36
C ILE A 176 -15.14 -2.11 2.10
N ARG A 177 -16.48 -1.96 2.13
CA ARG A 177 -17.39 -2.91 2.76
C ARG A 177 -17.25 -4.29 2.14
N GLY A 178 -17.24 -4.38 0.80
CA GLY A 178 -17.06 -5.66 0.10
C GLY A 178 -15.71 -6.30 0.38
N PHE A 179 -14.64 -5.51 0.51
CA PHE A 179 -13.33 -6.01 0.91
C PHE A 179 -13.29 -6.50 2.36
N CYS A 180 -13.93 -5.78 3.29
CA CYS A 180 -14.03 -6.18 4.69
C CYS A 180 -14.88 -7.45 4.87
N LEU A 181 -15.96 -7.59 4.11
CA LEU A 181 -16.75 -8.83 4.08
C LEU A 181 -15.92 -10.01 3.56
N TRP A 182 -15.11 -9.82 2.52
CA TRP A 182 -14.20 -10.86 2.07
C TRP A 182 -13.15 -11.24 3.11
N LEU A 183 -12.60 -10.27 3.86
CA LEU A 183 -11.68 -10.55 4.97
C LEU A 183 -12.37 -11.39 6.06
N HIS A 184 -13.64 -11.08 6.34
CA HIS A 184 -14.45 -11.85 7.27
C HIS A 184 -14.67 -13.27 6.78
N ASP A 185 -15.15 -13.45 5.55
CA ASP A 185 -15.50 -14.77 5.03
C ASP A 185 -14.27 -15.67 4.87
N ARG A 186 -13.11 -15.09 4.54
CA ARG A 186 -11.88 -15.84 4.35
C ARG A 186 -11.11 -16.13 5.65
N TYR A 187 -11.11 -15.21 6.60
CA TYR A 187 -10.22 -15.27 7.78
C TYR A 187 -10.95 -15.10 9.12
N GLY A 188 -12.28 -14.92 9.13
CA GLY A 188 -13.06 -14.60 10.33
C GLY A 188 -12.78 -13.20 10.89
N ILE A 189 -12.19 -12.30 10.09
CA ILE A 189 -11.80 -10.96 10.52
C ILE A 189 -13.01 -10.01 10.45
N SER A 190 -13.51 -9.60 11.61
CA SER A 190 -14.36 -8.41 11.72
C SER A 190 -13.53 -7.12 11.63
N SER A 191 -14.15 -6.00 11.30
CA SER A 191 -13.39 -4.76 11.10
C SER A 191 -14.19 -3.49 11.38
N MET A 192 -13.46 -2.43 11.70
CA MET A 192 -13.94 -1.05 11.64
C MET A 192 -13.17 -0.31 10.55
N ALA A 193 -13.87 0.21 9.55
CA ALA A 193 -13.29 0.97 8.46
C ALA A 193 -13.62 2.46 8.60
N ALA A 194 -12.61 3.33 8.50
CA ALA A 194 -12.76 4.78 8.55
C ALA A 194 -12.06 5.44 7.35
N ILE A 195 -12.84 6.13 6.51
CA ILE A 195 -12.35 6.85 5.33
C ILE A 195 -11.91 8.25 5.73
N HIS A 196 -10.65 8.59 5.46
CA HIS A 196 -10.09 9.91 5.67
C HIS A 196 -9.90 10.63 4.33
N HIS A 197 -10.48 11.82 4.22
CA HIS A 197 -10.42 12.69 3.06
C HIS A 197 -9.74 14.03 3.42
N PRO A 198 -8.61 14.38 2.79
CA PRO A 198 -7.80 15.55 3.19
C PRO A 198 -8.50 16.90 2.99
N LEU A 199 -9.47 17.00 2.06
CA LEU A 199 -10.23 18.23 1.83
C LEU A 199 -11.48 18.39 2.70
N ALA A 200 -11.77 17.48 3.63
CA ALA A 200 -12.92 17.67 4.51
C ALA A 200 -12.65 18.70 5.64
N HIS A 201 -11.44 19.28 5.67
CA HIS A 201 -11.07 20.42 6.53
C HIS A 201 -11.62 21.75 5.96
N GLY A 202 -12.95 21.89 5.94
CA GLY A 202 -13.66 22.99 5.28
C GLY A 202 -14.31 22.47 4.01
N ILE A 203 -15.60 22.16 4.10
CA ILE A 203 -16.39 21.53 3.04
C ILE A 203 -16.32 22.43 1.81
N ASP A 204 -15.52 22.03 0.83
CA ASP A 204 -15.64 22.54 -0.54
C ASP A 204 -16.98 22.02 -1.07
N ASP A 205 -17.88 22.91 -1.48
CA ASP A 205 -19.22 22.56 -1.99
C ASP A 205 -19.16 21.58 -3.17
N GLU A 206 -18.03 21.54 -3.89
CA GLU A 206 -17.77 20.56 -4.93
C GLU A 206 -17.57 19.14 -4.36
N VAL A 207 -16.98 18.99 -3.16
CA VAL A 207 -16.86 17.71 -2.44
C VAL A 207 -18.23 17.09 -2.19
N VAL A 208 -19.20 17.91 -1.79
CA VAL A 208 -20.60 17.52 -1.62
C VAL A 208 -21.26 17.22 -2.96
N ALA A 209 -20.98 18.00 -4.02
CA ALA A 209 -21.54 17.77 -5.35
C ALA A 209 -21.19 16.39 -5.96
N ASP A 210 -19.98 15.87 -5.73
CA ASP A 210 -19.60 14.50 -6.18
C ASP A 210 -20.08 13.40 -5.21
N MET A 211 -20.60 13.75 -4.03
CA MET A 211 -21.30 12.82 -3.13
C MET A 211 -22.75 12.60 -3.56
N ILE A 212 -23.30 13.45 -4.43
CA ILE A 212 -24.64 13.29 -4.99
C ILE A 212 -24.58 12.24 -6.12
N PRO A 213 -25.38 11.16 -6.06
CA PRO A 213 -25.45 10.16 -7.13
C PRO A 213 -25.76 10.83 -8.47
N GLN A 214 -24.87 10.67 -9.46
CA GLN A 214 -25.14 11.10 -10.83
C GLN A 214 -26.22 10.16 -11.39
N THR A 215 -27.46 10.63 -11.50
CA THR A 215 -28.57 9.94 -12.16
C THR A 215 -28.26 9.66 -13.63
N GLU A 216 -28.88 8.61 -14.17
CA GLU A 216 -28.62 8.12 -15.53
C GLU A 216 -28.89 9.20 -16.57
N GLY A 217 -27.92 9.47 -17.45
CA GLY A 217 -28.13 10.33 -18.61
C GLY A 217 -26.86 10.91 -19.24
N ARG A 218 -25.85 11.30 -18.45
CA ARG A 218 -24.52 11.71 -18.96
C ARG A 218 -23.51 11.66 -17.82
N LYS A 219 -22.68 10.61 -17.77
CA LYS A 219 -21.53 10.59 -16.85
C LYS A 219 -20.54 11.67 -17.30
N LYS A 220 -20.49 12.80 -16.58
CA LYS A 220 -19.37 13.73 -16.74
C LYS A 220 -18.08 12.96 -16.44
N PRO A 221 -17.01 13.14 -17.23
CA PRO A 221 -15.73 12.53 -16.90
C PRO A 221 -15.30 12.99 -15.51
N VAL A 222 -14.97 12.03 -14.63
CA VAL A 222 -14.52 12.36 -13.27
C VAL A 222 -13.25 13.19 -13.39
N LYS A 223 -13.31 14.46 -12.97
CA LYS A 223 -12.13 15.32 -12.95
C LYS A 223 -11.26 14.88 -11.77
N PRO A 224 -9.95 14.63 -11.98
CA PRO A 224 -9.05 14.31 -10.89
C PRO A 224 -8.95 15.53 -9.95
N ARG A 225 -9.47 15.40 -8.73
CA ARG A 225 -9.32 16.41 -7.67
C ARG A 225 -7.85 16.55 -7.29
N LYS A 226 -7.35 17.76 -7.47
CA LYS A 226 -6.05 18.18 -6.97
C LYS A 226 -6.30 18.94 -5.66
N ASP A 227 -5.41 18.79 -4.68
CA ASP A 227 -5.34 19.84 -3.65
C ASP A 227 -4.92 21.17 -4.32
N GLU A 228 -4.98 22.29 -3.58
CA GLU A 228 -4.50 23.61 -4.03
C GLU A 228 -3.08 23.59 -4.64
N ARG A 229 -2.33 22.49 -4.45
CA ARG A 229 -0.94 22.29 -4.84
C ARG A 229 -0.75 21.25 -5.94
N GLY A 230 -1.81 20.77 -6.58
CA GLY A 230 -1.70 19.84 -7.70
C GLY A 230 -1.42 18.38 -7.34
N ASN A 231 -1.39 18.01 -6.05
CA ASN A 231 -1.21 16.63 -5.62
C ASN A 231 -2.53 15.87 -5.65
N ALA A 232 -2.48 14.60 -6.06
CA ALA A 232 -3.62 13.72 -5.87
C ALA A 232 -3.82 13.55 -4.36
N LEU A 233 -5.03 13.80 -3.91
CA LEU A 233 -5.43 13.77 -2.51
C LEU A 233 -4.94 12.48 -1.85
N ASN A 234 -4.27 12.61 -0.69
CA ASN A 234 -3.90 11.45 0.14
C ASN A 234 -5.16 10.86 0.82
N GLN A 235 -6.17 10.53 0.02
CA GLN A 235 -7.36 9.86 0.50
C GLN A 235 -6.99 8.43 0.87
N HIS A 236 -7.40 8.00 2.06
CA HIS A 236 -7.04 6.68 2.57
C HIS A 236 -8.12 6.15 3.49
N VAL A 237 -8.12 4.83 3.69
CA VAL A 237 -8.95 4.15 4.67
C VAL A 237 -8.05 3.52 5.73
N HIS A 238 -8.44 3.72 6.99
CA HIS A 238 -7.96 2.94 8.11
C HIS A 238 -8.94 1.80 8.36
N ILE A 239 -8.52 0.55 8.16
CA ILE A 239 -9.31 -0.64 8.49
C ILE A 239 -8.66 -1.26 9.72
N LEU A 240 -9.29 -1.10 10.87
CA LEU A 240 -8.87 -1.72 12.12
C LEU A 240 -9.54 -3.08 12.28
N CYS A 241 -8.72 -4.13 12.40
CA CYS A 241 -9.13 -5.52 12.49
C CYS A 241 -8.70 -6.08 13.85
N PRO A 242 -9.62 -6.50 14.73
CA PRO A 242 -9.26 -7.23 15.95
C PRO A 242 -8.47 -8.50 15.64
N THR A 243 -7.72 -9.00 16.62
CA THR A 243 -6.96 -10.26 16.50
C THR A 243 -7.77 -11.51 16.82
N ARG A 244 -9.05 -11.36 17.14
CA ARG A 244 -9.95 -12.43 17.57
C ARG A 244 -11.27 -12.34 16.82
N VAL A 245 -11.92 -13.49 16.66
CA VAL A 245 -13.25 -13.61 16.06
C VAL A 245 -14.27 -12.97 16.98
N TRP A 246 -15.17 -12.17 16.43
CA TRP A 246 -16.34 -11.66 17.13
C TRP A 246 -17.41 -12.76 17.18
N ASP A 247 -17.94 -13.02 18.36
CA ASP A 247 -18.99 -14.00 18.60
C ASP A 247 -20.30 -13.25 18.90
N GLU A 248 -21.29 -13.41 18.01
CA GLU A 248 -22.55 -12.66 18.09
C GLU A 248 -23.46 -13.14 19.23
N GLU A 249 -23.40 -14.42 19.60
CA GLU A 249 -24.22 -14.99 20.66
C GLU A 249 -23.73 -14.53 22.04
N THR A 250 -22.43 -14.64 22.27
CA THR A 250 -21.81 -14.27 23.55
C THR A 250 -21.51 -12.78 23.66
N GLN A 251 -21.57 -12.03 22.55
CA GLN A 251 -21.19 -10.61 22.46
C GLN A 251 -19.76 -10.35 22.96
N ARG A 252 -18.83 -11.28 22.68
CA ARG A 252 -17.42 -11.21 23.11
C ARG A 252 -16.46 -11.64 22.01
N PHE A 253 -15.19 -11.34 22.22
CA PHE A 253 -14.12 -11.84 21.34
C PHE A 253 -13.69 -13.24 21.76
N GLY A 254 -13.89 -14.20 20.86
CA GLY A 254 -13.58 -15.62 21.09
C GLY A 254 -12.16 -15.99 20.69
N ARG A 255 -12.04 -17.02 19.83
CA ARG A 255 -10.76 -17.59 19.41
C ARG A 255 -9.87 -16.57 18.67
N LYS A 256 -8.56 -16.77 18.77
CA LYS A 256 -7.55 -15.92 18.13
C LYS A 256 -7.36 -16.30 16.65
N ILE A 257 -7.32 -15.29 15.79
CA ILE A 257 -7.07 -15.42 14.35
C ILE A 257 -5.55 -15.48 14.14
N ARG A 258 -5.04 -16.65 13.73
CA ARG A 258 -3.60 -16.94 13.64
C ARG A 258 -3.06 -16.98 12.21
N ASP A 259 -3.93 -16.98 11.20
CA ASP A 259 -3.59 -17.09 9.78
C ASP A 259 -2.53 -16.06 9.35
N LEU A 260 -2.66 -14.83 9.83
CA LEU A 260 -1.72 -13.74 9.55
C LEU A 260 -0.52 -13.68 10.50
N ASP A 261 -0.51 -14.46 11.58
CA ASP A 261 0.59 -14.51 12.56
C ASP A 261 1.59 -15.64 12.29
N ASP A 262 1.17 -16.65 11.54
CA ASP A 262 1.99 -17.81 11.20
C ASP A 262 3.11 -17.44 10.20
N VAL A 263 4.30 -17.99 10.43
CA VAL A 263 5.50 -17.62 9.67
C VAL A 263 5.45 -18.14 8.23
N LYS A 264 4.80 -19.29 7.99
CA LYS A 264 4.73 -19.92 6.68
C LYS A 264 3.55 -19.38 5.85
N THR A 265 2.39 -19.26 6.48
CA THR A 265 1.13 -18.89 5.82
C THR A 265 0.82 -17.39 5.90
N GLY A 266 1.38 -16.66 6.86
CA GLY A 266 1.17 -15.23 7.02
C GLY A 266 1.61 -14.38 5.81
N PRO A 267 2.81 -14.58 5.24
CA PRO A 267 3.23 -13.86 4.03
C PRO A 267 2.27 -14.07 2.86
N GLU A 268 1.80 -15.30 2.69
CA GLU A 268 0.85 -15.68 1.66
C GLU A 268 -0.53 -15.04 1.90
N CYS A 269 -1.02 -14.99 3.14
CA CYS A 269 -2.24 -14.27 3.49
C CYS A 269 -2.13 -12.78 3.14
N VAL A 270 -1.00 -12.13 3.46
CA VAL A 270 -0.79 -10.72 3.12
C VAL A 270 -0.74 -10.52 1.61
N ARG A 271 -0.16 -11.45 0.84
CA ARG A 271 -0.17 -11.42 -0.63
C ARG A 271 -1.61 -11.48 -1.16
N GLN A 272 -2.41 -12.43 -0.70
CA GLN A 272 -3.82 -12.58 -1.08
C GLN A 272 -4.65 -11.33 -0.76
N ILE A 273 -4.42 -10.72 0.42
CA ILE A 273 -5.07 -9.47 0.81
C ILE A 273 -4.73 -8.33 -0.17
N ARG A 274 -3.46 -8.22 -0.59
CA ARG A 274 -3.03 -7.21 -1.57
C ARG A 274 -3.65 -7.46 -2.95
N GLU A 275 -3.64 -8.71 -3.41
CA GLU A 275 -4.21 -9.08 -4.70
C GLU A 275 -5.71 -8.83 -4.76
N GLU A 276 -6.44 -9.23 -3.72
CA GLU A 276 -7.87 -9.01 -3.65
C GLU A 276 -8.22 -7.52 -3.63
N TRP A 277 -7.49 -6.72 -2.85
CA TRP A 277 -7.68 -5.27 -2.85
C TRP A 277 -7.41 -4.67 -4.23
N GLN A 278 -6.26 -5.01 -4.83
CA GLN A 278 -5.88 -4.53 -6.16
C GLN A 278 -6.93 -4.88 -7.20
N ARG A 279 -7.40 -6.14 -7.21
CA ARG A 279 -8.43 -6.63 -8.12
C ARG A 279 -9.72 -5.84 -8.01
N ARG A 280 -10.22 -5.62 -6.79
CA ARG A 280 -11.45 -4.85 -6.56
C ARG A 280 -11.30 -3.40 -7.00
N VAL A 281 -10.22 -2.73 -6.59
CA VAL A 281 -9.97 -1.33 -6.97
C VAL A 281 -9.90 -1.17 -8.49
N ASN A 282 -9.13 -2.02 -9.16
CA ASN A 282 -8.96 -1.94 -10.60
C ASN A 282 -10.27 -2.17 -11.36
N ARG A 283 -11.15 -3.06 -10.86
CA ARG A 283 -12.49 -3.23 -11.42
C ARG A 283 -13.35 -1.97 -11.29
N HIS A 284 -13.27 -1.27 -10.16
CA HIS A 284 -13.99 0.00 -9.98
C HIS A 284 -13.41 1.13 -10.84
N LEU A 285 -12.09 1.22 -10.97
CA LEU A 285 -11.42 2.18 -11.85
C LEU A 285 -11.79 1.94 -13.33
N GLU A 286 -11.85 0.68 -13.75
CA GLU A 286 -12.29 0.30 -15.10
C GLU A 286 -13.73 0.71 -15.37
N LYS A 287 -14.66 0.41 -14.44
CA LYS A 287 -16.07 0.85 -14.54
C LYS A 287 -16.22 2.37 -14.57
N ALA A 288 -15.29 3.09 -13.96
CA ALA A 288 -15.24 4.56 -13.97
C ALA A 288 -14.55 5.13 -15.23
N GLY A 289 -14.07 4.28 -16.15
CA GLY A 289 -13.36 4.71 -17.36
C GLY A 289 -11.97 5.30 -17.08
N VAL A 290 -11.42 5.09 -15.88
CA VAL A 290 -10.07 5.53 -15.54
C VAL A 290 -9.08 4.56 -16.19
N ALA A 291 -8.05 5.07 -16.87
CA ALA A 291 -7.02 4.23 -17.51
C ALA A 291 -5.96 3.73 -16.51
N ALA A 292 -5.66 4.52 -15.49
CA ALA A 292 -4.70 4.15 -14.45
C ALA A 292 -5.19 2.95 -13.61
N ARG A 293 -4.25 2.13 -13.14
CA ARG A 293 -4.47 0.90 -12.37
C ARG A 293 -3.59 0.89 -11.13
N VAL A 294 -4.15 0.46 -10.02
CA VAL A 294 -3.40 0.16 -8.80
C VAL A 294 -2.51 -1.06 -9.05
N ASP A 295 -1.26 -0.95 -8.64
CA ASP A 295 -0.29 -2.05 -8.64
C ASP A 295 0.43 -2.11 -7.28
N LEU A 296 0.14 -3.15 -6.50
CA LEU A 296 0.66 -3.37 -5.15
C LEU A 296 1.90 -4.28 -5.11
N ARG A 297 2.40 -4.71 -6.27
CA ARG A 297 3.66 -5.46 -6.40
C ARG A 297 4.84 -4.59 -5.97
N SER A 298 5.91 -5.25 -5.54
CA SER A 298 7.21 -4.60 -5.39
C SER A 298 7.75 -4.19 -6.78
N TYR A 299 8.70 -3.26 -6.81
CA TYR A 299 9.37 -2.92 -8.06
C TYR A 299 10.08 -4.12 -8.68
N GLU A 300 10.71 -4.96 -7.86
CA GLU A 300 11.35 -6.21 -8.30
C GLU A 300 10.34 -7.16 -8.97
N ALA A 301 9.18 -7.38 -8.36
CA ALA A 301 8.16 -8.26 -8.92
C ALA A 301 7.52 -7.69 -10.19
N ALA A 302 7.34 -6.36 -10.27
CA ALA A 302 6.86 -5.71 -11.49
C ALA A 302 7.88 -5.79 -12.63
N ALA A 303 9.17 -5.61 -12.33
CA ALA A 303 10.24 -5.74 -13.29
C ALA A 303 10.39 -7.19 -13.79
N ALA A 304 10.35 -8.17 -12.89
CA ALA A 304 10.39 -9.59 -13.24
C ALA A 304 9.21 -10.03 -14.13
N ALA A 305 8.07 -9.34 -14.06
CA ALA A 305 6.92 -9.56 -14.93
C ALA A 305 7.04 -8.85 -16.29
N GLY A 306 8.08 -8.04 -16.52
CA GLY A 306 8.23 -7.23 -17.72
C GLY A 306 7.30 -6.00 -17.76
N ASP A 307 6.76 -5.59 -16.62
CA ASP A 307 5.80 -4.48 -16.51
C ASP A 307 6.43 -3.17 -16.01
N ALA A 308 7.70 -3.21 -15.58
CA ALA A 308 8.44 -2.05 -15.08
C ALA A 308 9.93 -2.16 -15.40
N PRO A 309 10.67 -1.02 -15.40
CA PRO A 309 12.13 -1.05 -15.46
C PRO A 309 12.75 -1.73 -14.24
N GLU A 310 13.88 -2.39 -14.47
CA GLU A 310 14.78 -2.84 -13.41
C GLU A 310 15.45 -1.64 -12.72
N GLY A 311 15.93 -1.85 -11.49
CA GLY A 311 16.70 -0.84 -10.75
C GLY A 311 15.88 0.28 -10.09
N LEU A 312 14.54 0.23 -10.13
CA LEU A 312 13.69 1.19 -9.42
C LEU A 312 13.93 1.16 -7.90
N THR A 313 14.06 2.35 -7.30
CA THR A 313 14.34 2.51 -5.87
C THR A 313 13.15 3.09 -5.10
N ALA A 314 12.88 2.55 -3.91
CA ALA A 314 11.80 3.05 -3.05
C ALA A 314 12.19 4.39 -2.43
N GLN A 315 11.25 5.34 -2.44
CA GLN A 315 11.44 6.62 -1.76
C GLN A 315 11.56 6.43 -0.24
N PRO A 316 12.46 7.16 0.43
CA PRO A 316 12.52 7.19 1.89
C PRO A 316 11.18 7.59 2.52
N LYS A 317 10.74 6.87 3.55
CA LYS A 317 9.49 7.18 4.28
C LYS A 317 9.68 8.43 5.12
N LEU A 318 8.90 9.49 4.85
CA LEU A 318 8.82 10.62 5.79
C LEU A 318 7.84 10.28 6.91
N GLY A 319 8.34 10.32 8.15
CA GLY A 319 7.47 10.37 9.32
C GLY A 319 6.67 11.69 9.38
N PRO A 320 5.58 11.75 10.17
CA PRO A 320 4.69 12.93 10.23
C PRO A 320 5.43 14.24 10.51
N ARG A 321 6.42 14.21 11.42
CA ARG A 321 7.26 15.36 11.76
C ARG A 321 8.06 15.87 10.56
N ASN A 322 8.71 14.97 9.83
CA ASN A 322 9.52 15.33 8.67
C ASN A 322 8.64 15.79 7.51
N ALA A 323 7.48 15.15 7.31
CA ALA A 323 6.52 15.59 6.30
C ALA A 323 5.98 17.00 6.60
N ALA A 324 5.69 17.31 7.87
CA ALA A 324 5.28 18.65 8.28
C ALA A 324 6.41 19.67 8.10
N ARG A 325 7.65 19.31 8.42
CA ARG A 325 8.82 20.15 8.18
C ARG A 325 9.03 20.43 6.69
N GLY A 326 8.96 19.40 5.85
CA GLY A 326 9.08 19.54 4.39
C GLY A 326 8.01 20.48 3.83
N ARG A 327 6.74 20.32 4.24
CA ARG A 327 5.65 21.25 3.85
C ARG A 327 5.91 22.68 4.27
N ARG A 328 6.44 22.90 5.49
CA ARG A 328 6.80 24.24 5.96
C ARG A 328 7.91 24.85 5.10
N ARG A 329 8.97 24.09 4.82
CA ARG A 329 10.08 24.55 3.97
C ARG A 329 9.63 24.87 2.55
N GLU A 330 8.74 24.05 2.00
CA GLU A 330 8.12 24.28 0.70
C GLU A 330 7.30 25.57 0.68
N GLN A 331 6.56 25.88 1.75
CA GLN A 331 5.85 27.16 1.88
C GLN A 331 6.81 28.35 1.97
N GLU A 332 7.93 28.21 2.69
CA GLU A 332 8.92 29.28 2.88
C GLU A 332 9.79 29.53 1.64
N THR A 333 10.11 28.48 0.87
CA THR A 333 11.17 28.53 -0.16
C THR A 333 10.71 28.08 -1.54
N GLY A 334 9.44 27.70 -1.70
CA GLY A 334 8.89 27.14 -2.94
C GLY A 334 9.27 25.68 -3.21
N ARG A 335 10.11 25.06 -2.39
CA ARG A 335 10.52 23.64 -2.54
C ARG A 335 10.84 22.97 -1.20
N ASP A 336 10.70 21.65 -1.12
CA ASP A 336 11.20 20.88 0.03
C ASP A 336 12.73 20.72 -0.07
N ASP A 337 13.46 21.71 0.45
CA ASP A 337 14.92 21.72 0.50
C ASP A 337 15.51 20.95 1.69
N THR A 338 14.69 20.25 2.49
CA THR A 338 15.20 19.41 3.57
C THR A 338 16.03 18.26 3.01
N PHE A 339 16.97 17.73 3.81
CA PHE A 339 17.77 16.56 3.40
C PHE A 339 16.91 15.39 2.88
N LEU A 340 15.82 15.06 3.59
CA LEU A 340 14.91 13.99 3.18
C LEU A 340 14.04 14.37 1.96
N GLY A 341 13.65 15.63 1.83
CA GLY A 341 12.96 16.16 0.65
C GLY A 341 13.82 16.01 -0.60
N GLN A 342 15.07 16.48 -0.53
CA GLN A 342 16.06 16.35 -1.59
C GLN A 342 16.37 14.89 -1.92
N ALA A 343 16.53 14.02 -0.92
CA ALA A 343 16.73 12.59 -1.14
C ALA A 343 15.56 11.95 -1.91
N ARG A 344 14.31 12.26 -1.54
CA ARG A 344 13.13 11.79 -2.29
C ARG A 344 13.06 12.36 -3.70
N ALA A 345 13.41 13.63 -3.88
CA ALA A 345 13.45 14.25 -5.20
C ALA A 345 14.47 13.55 -6.11
N ARG A 346 15.66 13.23 -5.60
CA ARG A 346 16.68 12.45 -6.32
C ARG A 346 16.19 11.05 -6.68
N THR A 347 15.60 10.32 -5.73
CA THR A 347 15.01 8.99 -5.99
C THR A 347 13.91 9.07 -7.05
N ARG A 348 13.04 10.08 -6.99
CA ARG A 348 11.98 10.27 -7.98
C ARG A 348 12.56 10.56 -9.36
N ALA A 349 13.51 11.49 -9.47
CA ALA A 349 14.16 11.82 -10.72
C ALA A 349 14.85 10.60 -11.35
N ALA A 350 15.62 9.83 -10.56
CA ALA A 350 16.27 8.61 -11.04
C ALA A 350 15.26 7.57 -11.55
N ASN A 351 14.16 7.34 -10.81
CA ASN A 351 13.11 6.44 -11.24
C ASN A 351 12.39 6.95 -12.49
N ASP A 352 12.13 8.26 -12.60
CA ASP A 352 11.47 8.88 -13.74
C ASP A 352 12.33 8.70 -15.01
N GLU A 353 13.65 8.85 -14.91
CA GLU A 353 14.58 8.56 -16.01
C GLU A 353 14.61 7.08 -16.41
N LEU A 354 14.63 6.15 -15.44
CA LEU A 354 14.53 4.72 -15.72
C LEU A 354 13.25 4.38 -16.49
N TRP A 355 12.12 4.97 -16.09
CA TRP A 355 10.85 4.80 -16.81
C TRP A 355 10.89 5.37 -18.22
N LYS A 356 11.46 6.56 -18.42
CA LYS A 356 11.59 7.15 -19.76
C LYS A 356 12.40 6.25 -20.68
N SER A 357 13.60 5.84 -20.26
CA SER A 357 14.48 4.97 -21.03
C SER A 357 13.83 3.63 -21.37
N TRP A 358 13.18 3.02 -20.39
CA TRP A 358 12.50 1.74 -20.58
C TRP A 358 11.31 1.80 -21.55
N LEU A 359 10.56 2.92 -21.54
CA LEU A 359 9.46 3.13 -22.49
C LEU A 359 9.99 3.32 -23.91
N ILE A 360 11.06 4.11 -24.07
CA ILE A 360 11.71 4.32 -25.37
C ILE A 360 12.18 2.98 -25.95
N LEU A 361 12.83 2.14 -25.13
CA LEU A 361 13.30 0.83 -25.55
C LEU A 361 12.14 -0.06 -26.03
N ARG A 362 11.04 -0.12 -25.26
CA ARG A 362 9.86 -0.91 -25.65
C ARG A 362 9.19 -0.41 -26.91
N ASP A 363 9.13 0.89 -27.12
CA ASP A 363 8.54 1.45 -28.34
C ASP A 363 9.44 1.17 -29.55
N ALA A 364 10.77 1.22 -29.39
CA ALA A 364 11.72 0.80 -30.42
C ALA A 364 11.62 -0.70 -30.74
N GLU A 365 11.48 -1.56 -29.72
CA GLU A 365 11.27 -3.01 -29.88
C GLU A 365 9.97 -3.33 -30.63
N ARG A 366 8.88 -2.60 -30.33
CA ARG A 366 7.60 -2.74 -31.03
C ARG A 366 7.72 -2.35 -32.50
N GLU A 367 8.39 -1.24 -32.79
CA GLU A 367 8.56 -0.79 -34.16
C GLU A 367 9.48 -1.74 -34.94
N LYS A 368 10.56 -2.23 -34.32
CA LYS A 368 11.41 -3.29 -34.89
C LYS A 368 10.59 -4.53 -35.24
N ALA A 369 9.78 -5.04 -34.31
CA ALA A 369 8.94 -6.21 -34.55
C ALA A 369 7.91 -5.99 -35.66
N ARG A 370 7.36 -4.76 -35.78
CA ARG A 370 6.45 -4.37 -36.86
C ARG A 370 7.16 -4.40 -38.22
N LEU A 371 8.35 -3.81 -38.30
CA LEU A 371 9.14 -3.77 -39.53
C LEU A 371 9.58 -5.17 -39.95
N GLU A 372 10.06 -6.00 -39.02
CA GLU A 372 10.43 -7.40 -39.30
C GLU A 372 9.23 -8.20 -39.80
N LYS A 373 8.05 -8.02 -39.21
CA LYS A 373 6.81 -8.63 -39.69
C LYS A 373 6.46 -8.16 -41.11
N SER A 374 6.57 -6.86 -41.38
CA SER A 374 6.31 -6.31 -42.71
C SER A 374 7.28 -6.86 -43.76
N GLN A 375 8.58 -6.87 -43.45
CA GLN A 375 9.62 -7.42 -44.31
C GLN A 375 9.40 -8.90 -44.61
N ARG A 376 8.99 -9.68 -43.60
CA ARG A 376 8.64 -11.09 -43.80
C ARG A 376 7.48 -11.25 -44.78
N ILE A 377 6.39 -10.50 -44.60
CA ILE A 377 5.23 -10.53 -45.51
C ILE A 377 5.66 -10.15 -46.93
N THR A 378 6.48 -9.10 -47.10
CA THR A 378 6.99 -8.70 -48.42
C THR A 378 7.80 -9.82 -49.06
N ARG A 379 8.74 -10.44 -48.33
CA ARG A 379 9.56 -11.55 -48.84
C ARG A 379 8.71 -12.76 -49.23
N GLU A 380 7.73 -13.13 -48.40
CA GLU A 380 6.79 -14.23 -48.70
C GLU A 380 5.97 -13.93 -49.95
N THR A 381 5.50 -12.69 -50.11
CA THR A 381 4.72 -12.26 -51.28
C THR A 381 5.57 -12.25 -52.55
N GLU A 382 6.81 -11.76 -52.48
CA GLU A 382 7.75 -11.77 -53.61
C GLU A 382 8.15 -13.18 -54.01
N ALA A 383 8.38 -14.07 -53.04
CA ALA A 383 8.68 -15.48 -53.30
C ALA A 383 7.49 -16.18 -53.99
N ALA A 384 6.26 -15.93 -53.54
CA ALA A 384 5.05 -16.45 -54.17
C ALA A 384 4.91 -15.96 -55.62
N ARG A 385 5.10 -14.65 -55.87
CA ARG A 385 5.07 -14.10 -57.24
C ARG A 385 6.14 -14.72 -58.14
N ARG A 386 7.35 -14.93 -57.63
CA ARG A 386 8.44 -15.59 -58.39
C ARG A 386 8.10 -17.03 -58.71
N ALA A 387 7.49 -17.77 -57.77
CA ALA A 387 7.06 -19.14 -58.01
C ALA A 387 5.95 -19.21 -59.07
N GLU A 388 4.94 -18.33 -59.00
CA GLU A 388 3.89 -18.23 -60.02
C GLU A 388 4.45 -17.89 -61.41
N ALA A 389 5.40 -16.94 -61.48
CA ALA A 389 6.05 -16.59 -62.73
C ALA A 389 6.85 -17.75 -63.33
N ALA A 390 7.62 -18.48 -62.51
CA ALA A 390 8.36 -19.66 -62.95
C ALA A 390 7.43 -20.79 -63.43
N GLU A 391 6.28 -20.99 -62.76
CA GLU A 391 5.28 -21.96 -63.19
C GLU A 391 4.64 -21.55 -64.54
N ALA A 392 4.34 -20.26 -64.72
CA ALA A 392 3.82 -19.73 -65.97
C ALA A 392 4.83 -19.88 -67.12
N GLU A 393 6.10 -19.58 -66.88
CA GLU A 393 7.18 -19.74 -67.85
C GLU A 393 7.35 -21.21 -68.26
N ALA A 394 7.37 -22.13 -67.29
CA ALA A 394 7.41 -23.57 -67.55
C ALA A 394 6.22 -24.06 -68.41
N LYS A 395 5.01 -23.52 -68.18
CA LYS A 395 3.84 -23.82 -69.03
C LYS A 395 4.04 -23.32 -70.47
N VAL A 396 4.57 -22.12 -70.65
CA VAL A 396 4.85 -21.55 -71.99
C VAL A 396 5.90 -22.37 -72.73
N ASP A 397 6.99 -22.77 -72.06
CA ASP A 397 8.04 -23.57 -72.67
C ASP A 397 7.56 -24.97 -73.06
N THR A 398 6.71 -25.58 -72.23
CA THR A 398 6.06 -26.86 -72.54
C THR A 398 5.15 -26.73 -73.77
N ALA A 399 4.38 -25.64 -73.88
CA ALA A 399 3.53 -25.37 -75.04
C ALA A 399 4.35 -25.14 -76.33
N ARG A 400 5.47 -24.41 -76.24
CA ARG A 400 6.39 -24.18 -77.37
C ARG A 400 7.03 -25.47 -77.87
N THR A 401 7.53 -26.31 -76.95
CA THR A 401 8.12 -27.61 -77.32
C THR A 401 7.09 -28.58 -77.89
N ALA A 402 5.84 -28.55 -77.43
CA ALA A 402 4.75 -29.31 -78.06
C ALA A 402 4.45 -28.82 -79.49
N THR A 403 4.43 -27.50 -79.70
CA THR A 403 4.20 -26.89 -81.02
C THR A 403 5.34 -27.19 -82.00
N ALA A 404 6.59 -27.21 -81.54
CA ALA A 404 7.75 -27.52 -82.38
C ALA A 404 7.87 -29.02 -82.75
N ARG A 405 7.11 -29.90 -82.08
CA ARG A 405 7.05 -31.34 -82.36
C ARG A 405 5.90 -31.73 -83.28
N ALA A 406 4.91 -30.85 -83.46
CA ALA A 406 3.81 -30.98 -84.41
C ALA A 406 4.23 -30.39 -85.76
#